data_AF-A0A1H4CFS0-F1
#
_entry.id   AF-A0A1H4CFS0-F1
#
_cell.length_a   1.000
_cell.length_b   1.000
_cell.length_c   1.000
_cell.angle_alpha   90.00
_cell.angle_beta   90.00
_cell.angle_gamma   90.00
#
_symmetry.space_group_name_H-M   'P 1'
#
loop_
_entity.id
_entity.type
_entity.pdbx_description
1 polymer ?
#
loop_
_entity_poly.entity_id
_entity_poly.type
_entity_poly.pdbx_seq_one_letter_code
_entity_poly.pdbx_strand_id
1 'polypeptide(L)'
;MKRALINLARSWTQEIIDELWTGSRTRMTKVLASDFSCIGAHELEYFNTPEALLAHMDRLFLELPKVDIFNVHYNAVPISSHFCLVTGHYLGRTGLNTNQLFMDNQRLSYLWRVTPDHRSLELVHFHMSNPITIPSEDQKYPVYAGHYSFDYLLSVLEETLAGSTIAPLLLQGNDQSLHLVPPTDILYLEAQGKMTDLHLEGNHLIIPHGITELLAQLPDSFIRIHRSYAVSAAAVSSLTADTLTLIDGTQLPVSRRMRTAVRHALITVLDAIVL
;
A
#
# COMPACT_ATOMS: atom_id res chain seq x y z
N MET A 1 -20.31 -32.75 17.10
CA MET A 1 -19.04 -32.97 16.37
C MET A 1 -17.87 -32.99 17.35
N LYS A 2 -16.80 -33.77 17.11
CA LYS A 2 -15.60 -33.78 17.98
C LYS A 2 -14.88 -32.43 17.90
N ARG A 3 -14.40 -31.91 19.05
CA ARG A 3 -13.68 -30.63 19.14
C ARG A 3 -12.47 -30.54 18.21
N ALA A 4 -11.76 -31.66 18.02
CA ALA A 4 -10.64 -31.76 17.09
C ALA A 4 -11.02 -31.42 15.64
N LEU A 5 -12.20 -31.86 15.16
CA LEU A 5 -12.67 -31.58 13.81
C LEU A 5 -13.11 -30.12 13.64
N ILE A 6 -13.69 -29.51 14.68
CA ILE A 6 -14.03 -28.08 14.67
C ILE A 6 -12.75 -27.22 14.55
N ASN A 7 -11.72 -27.56 15.33
CA ASN A 7 -10.42 -26.90 15.23
C ASN A 7 -9.75 -27.12 13.87
N LEU A 8 -9.89 -28.32 13.30
CA LEU A 8 -9.36 -28.66 11.99
C LEU A 8 -10.03 -27.81 10.89
N ALA A 9 -11.36 -27.68 10.92
CA ALA A 9 -12.12 -26.84 9.98
C ALA A 9 -11.60 -25.39 10.00
N ARG A 10 -11.42 -24.83 11.19
CA ARG A 10 -10.87 -23.47 11.35
C ARG A 10 -9.44 -23.37 10.79
N SER A 11 -8.58 -24.31 11.16
CA SER A 11 -7.17 -24.33 10.76
C SER A 11 -7.00 -24.46 9.24
N TRP A 12 -7.77 -25.34 8.60
CA TRP A 12 -7.70 -25.52 7.15
C TRP A 12 -8.34 -24.37 6.39
N THR A 13 -9.36 -23.71 6.95
CA THR A 13 -9.89 -22.46 6.37
C THR A 13 -8.79 -21.40 6.34
N GLN A 14 -8.07 -21.22 7.45
CA GLN A 14 -6.96 -20.28 7.52
C GLN A 14 -5.85 -20.62 6.51
N GLU A 15 -5.40 -21.89 6.49
CA GLU A 15 -4.35 -22.35 5.57
C GLU A 15 -4.75 -22.13 4.09
N ILE A 16 -6.01 -22.39 3.73
CA ILE A 16 -6.50 -22.13 2.38
C ILE A 16 -6.42 -20.64 2.03
N ILE A 17 -6.80 -19.77 2.95
CA ILE A 17 -6.76 -18.31 2.74
C ILE A 17 -5.32 -17.82 2.60
N ASP A 18 -4.41 -18.28 3.47
CA ASP A 18 -2.99 -17.92 3.39
C ASP A 18 -2.34 -18.43 2.09
N GLU A 19 -2.69 -19.65 1.66
CA GLU A 19 -2.24 -20.20 0.38
C GLU A 19 -2.74 -19.39 -0.82
N LEU A 20 -4.01 -19.01 -0.83
CA LEU A 20 -4.61 -18.23 -1.92
C LEU A 20 -3.84 -16.94 -2.19
N TRP A 21 -3.50 -16.19 -1.14
CA TRP A 21 -2.81 -14.91 -1.25
C TRP A 21 -1.29 -15.02 -1.43
N THR A 22 -0.76 -16.25 -1.42
CA THR A 22 0.64 -16.57 -1.74
C THR A 22 0.79 -17.34 -3.05
N GLY A 23 -0.29 -17.49 -3.83
CA GLY A 23 -0.29 -18.19 -5.12
C GLY A 23 -0.20 -19.72 -5.00
N SER A 24 -0.60 -20.27 -3.86
CA SER A 24 -0.65 -21.71 -3.58
C SER A 24 -2.10 -22.20 -3.47
N ARG A 25 -2.29 -23.51 -3.65
CA ARG A 25 -3.60 -24.19 -3.53
C ARG A 25 -3.48 -25.63 -3.05
N THR A 26 -2.42 -25.91 -2.30
CA THR A 26 -2.02 -27.26 -1.90
C THR A 26 -3.02 -27.89 -0.95
N ARG A 27 -3.52 -27.15 0.05
CA ARG A 27 -4.58 -27.59 0.96
C ARG A 27 -5.89 -27.76 0.20
N MET A 28 -6.28 -26.74 -0.56
CA MET A 28 -7.58 -26.72 -1.25
C MET A 28 -7.74 -27.94 -2.17
N THR A 29 -6.75 -28.24 -3.01
CA THR A 29 -6.80 -29.35 -3.98
C THR A 29 -7.02 -30.72 -3.32
N LYS A 30 -6.66 -30.88 -2.04
CA LYS A 30 -6.77 -32.16 -1.32
C LYS A 30 -8.10 -32.37 -0.62
N VAL A 31 -8.89 -31.32 -0.44
CA VAL A 31 -10.05 -31.34 0.47
C VAL A 31 -11.36 -30.98 -0.22
N LEU A 32 -11.36 -30.57 -1.49
CA LEU A 32 -12.59 -30.27 -2.22
C LEU A 32 -13.47 -31.53 -2.33
N ALA A 33 -14.74 -31.39 -1.96
CA ALA A 33 -15.72 -32.44 -2.14
C ALA A 33 -16.09 -32.60 -3.63
N SER A 34 -16.57 -33.78 -4.02
CA SER A 34 -17.03 -34.04 -5.40
C SER A 34 -18.27 -33.22 -5.78
N ASP A 35 -19.07 -32.80 -4.80
CA ASP A 35 -20.29 -31.99 -4.93
C ASP A 35 -20.03 -30.52 -4.54
N PHE A 36 -18.82 -30.04 -4.77
CA PHE A 36 -18.36 -28.72 -4.38
C PHE A 36 -19.01 -27.56 -5.15
N SER A 37 -19.16 -26.40 -4.51
CA SER A 37 -19.46 -25.12 -5.17
C SER A 37 -18.82 -23.93 -4.45
N CYS A 38 -18.67 -22.80 -5.13
CA CYS A 38 -18.28 -21.55 -4.48
C CYS A 38 -18.83 -20.31 -5.17
N ILE A 39 -18.87 -19.24 -4.38
CA ILE A 39 -19.17 -17.87 -4.82
C ILE A 39 -18.00 -17.00 -4.34
N GLY A 40 -17.26 -16.39 -5.25
CA GLY A 40 -16.23 -15.42 -4.94
C GLY A 40 -16.77 -14.00 -4.90
N ALA A 41 -15.85 -13.05 -4.72
CA ALA A 41 -16.17 -11.64 -4.57
C ALA A 41 -16.41 -10.95 -5.92
N HIS A 42 -15.84 -11.47 -7.01
CA HIS A 42 -15.99 -10.88 -8.35
C HIS A 42 -17.18 -11.45 -9.11
N GLU A 43 -17.73 -10.67 -10.06
CA GLU A 43 -18.92 -11.00 -10.85
C GLU A 43 -18.86 -12.39 -11.53
N LEU A 44 -17.67 -12.81 -11.97
CA LEU A 44 -17.47 -14.07 -12.67
C LEU A 44 -17.08 -15.24 -11.76
N GLU A 45 -16.91 -15.00 -10.46
CA GLU A 45 -16.46 -16.02 -9.51
C GLU A 45 -17.65 -16.85 -9.02
N TYR A 46 -18.22 -17.65 -9.90
CA TYR A 46 -19.26 -18.62 -9.58
C TYR A 46 -18.89 -19.97 -10.18
N PHE A 47 -18.57 -20.94 -9.31
CA PHE A 47 -18.11 -22.27 -9.75
C PHE A 47 -18.88 -23.37 -9.02
N ASN A 48 -19.22 -24.43 -9.75
CA ASN A 48 -19.96 -25.59 -9.24
C ASN A 48 -19.18 -26.90 -9.41
N THR A 49 -17.89 -26.81 -9.73
CA THR A 49 -16.97 -27.95 -9.87
C THR A 49 -15.58 -27.57 -9.37
N PRO A 50 -14.84 -28.51 -8.74
CA PRO A 50 -13.43 -28.30 -8.38
C PRO A 50 -12.56 -27.87 -9.56
N GLU A 51 -12.74 -28.50 -10.72
CA GLU A 51 -11.90 -28.27 -11.91
C GLU A 51 -12.02 -26.83 -12.43
N ALA A 52 -13.24 -26.28 -12.46
CA ALA A 52 -13.47 -24.91 -12.91
C ALA A 52 -12.81 -23.88 -11.97
N LEU A 53 -12.95 -24.08 -10.65
CA LEU A 53 -12.30 -23.24 -9.66
C LEU A 53 -10.77 -23.29 -9.80
N LEU A 54 -10.18 -24.48 -9.84
CA LEU A 54 -8.73 -24.62 -9.93
C LEU A 54 -8.20 -23.98 -11.22
N ALA A 55 -8.85 -24.20 -12.36
CA ALA A 55 -8.45 -23.56 -13.62
C ALA A 55 -8.55 -22.03 -13.57
N HIS A 56 -9.52 -21.48 -12.84
CA HIS A 56 -9.61 -20.04 -12.60
C HIS A 56 -8.44 -19.55 -11.72
N MET A 57 -8.13 -20.26 -10.63
CA MET A 57 -7.02 -19.92 -9.73
C MET A 57 -5.67 -19.92 -10.45
N ASP A 58 -5.42 -20.86 -11.39
CA ASP A 58 -4.18 -20.86 -12.19
C ASP A 58 -3.96 -19.57 -12.96
N ARG A 59 -5.05 -18.99 -13.49
CA ARG A 59 -4.99 -17.70 -14.19
C ARG A 59 -4.81 -16.56 -13.21
N LEU A 60 -5.57 -16.56 -12.12
CA LEU A 60 -5.50 -15.54 -11.08
C LEU A 60 -4.08 -15.43 -10.49
N PHE A 61 -3.42 -16.55 -10.23
CA PHE A 61 -2.09 -16.59 -9.61
C PHE A 61 -0.97 -16.00 -10.50
N LEU A 62 -1.20 -15.85 -11.81
CA LEU A 62 -0.24 -15.18 -12.71
C LEU A 62 -0.24 -13.66 -12.54
N GLU A 63 -1.35 -13.10 -12.07
CA GLU A 63 -1.58 -11.65 -11.95
C GLU A 63 -1.70 -11.19 -10.49
N LEU A 64 -1.70 -12.14 -9.54
CA LEU A 64 -1.91 -11.87 -8.13
C LEU A 64 -0.75 -11.04 -7.55
N PRO A 65 -0.99 -9.82 -7.04
CA PRO A 65 0.02 -9.10 -6.28
C PRO A 65 0.28 -9.84 -4.96
N LYS A 66 1.44 -9.60 -4.35
CA LYS A 66 1.71 -10.09 -3.00
C LYS A 66 0.76 -9.38 -2.02
N VAL A 67 -0.10 -10.15 -1.35
CA VAL A 67 -1.06 -9.66 -0.36
C VAL A 67 -0.74 -10.22 1.01
N ASP A 68 -0.60 -9.32 1.99
CA ASP A 68 -0.46 -9.68 3.39
C ASP A 68 -1.83 -9.65 4.06
N ILE A 69 -2.12 -10.67 4.88
CA ILE A 69 -3.38 -10.85 5.58
C ILE A 69 -3.20 -10.56 7.07
N PHE A 70 -4.11 -9.79 7.65
CA PHE A 70 -4.07 -9.45 9.07
C PHE A 70 -5.45 -9.13 9.65
N ASN A 71 -5.50 -8.89 10.96
CA ASN A 71 -6.74 -8.68 11.72
C ASN A 71 -7.80 -9.75 11.43
N VAL A 72 -7.35 -10.99 11.47
CA VAL A 72 -8.11 -12.18 11.07
C VAL A 72 -9.03 -12.63 12.21
N HIS A 73 -10.32 -12.80 11.92
CA HIS A 73 -11.29 -13.33 12.87
C HIS A 73 -12.07 -14.47 12.24
N TYR A 74 -11.90 -15.68 12.77
CA TYR A 74 -12.63 -16.88 12.34
C TYR A 74 -13.44 -17.48 13.48
N ASN A 75 -14.70 -17.75 13.20
CA ASN A 75 -15.62 -18.45 14.10
C ASN A 75 -16.05 -19.77 13.46
N ALA A 76 -15.76 -20.88 14.14
CA ALA A 76 -16.13 -22.21 13.69
C ALA A 76 -17.31 -22.74 14.52
N VAL A 77 -18.44 -23.00 13.87
CA VAL A 77 -19.69 -23.44 14.48
C VAL A 77 -20.07 -24.81 13.94
N PRO A 78 -20.19 -25.84 14.79
CA PRO A 78 -20.73 -27.13 14.37
C PRO A 78 -22.25 -27.00 14.15
N ILE A 79 -22.69 -26.99 12.90
CA ILE A 79 -24.13 -26.96 12.56
C ILE A 79 -24.79 -28.29 12.93
N SER A 80 -24.05 -29.40 12.77
CA SER A 80 -24.53 -30.74 13.11
C SER A 80 -23.38 -31.68 13.49
N SER A 81 -23.65 -32.98 13.63
CA SER A 81 -22.61 -34.01 13.72
C SER A 81 -21.77 -34.13 12.45
N HIS A 82 -22.28 -33.69 11.31
CA HIS A 82 -21.71 -33.88 9.98
C HIS A 82 -21.18 -32.60 9.35
N PHE A 83 -21.63 -31.42 9.76
CA PHE A 83 -21.24 -30.15 9.15
C PHE A 83 -20.68 -29.15 10.15
N CYS A 84 -19.61 -28.46 9.75
CA CYS A 84 -19.04 -27.33 10.46
C CYS A 84 -18.99 -26.13 9.52
N LEU A 85 -19.56 -25.01 9.96
CA LEU A 85 -19.47 -23.74 9.25
C LEU A 85 -18.37 -22.90 9.90
N VAL A 86 -17.47 -22.38 9.07
CA VAL A 86 -16.47 -21.40 9.49
C VAL A 86 -16.82 -20.07 8.83
N THR A 87 -17.19 -19.08 9.62
CA THR A 87 -17.43 -17.71 9.14
C THR A 87 -16.33 -16.79 9.64
N GLY A 88 -16.05 -15.72 8.91
CA GLY A 88 -15.10 -14.75 9.40
C GLY A 88 -14.89 -13.57 8.49
N HIS A 89 -13.88 -12.79 8.85
CA HIS A 89 -13.36 -11.72 8.03
C HIS A 89 -11.87 -11.52 8.27
N TYR A 90 -11.22 -10.88 7.31
CA TYR A 90 -9.82 -10.48 7.39
C TYR A 90 -9.60 -9.19 6.60
N LEU A 91 -8.51 -8.49 6.89
CA LEU A 91 -7.99 -7.42 6.04
C LEU A 91 -6.88 -7.98 5.18
N GLY A 92 -6.96 -7.72 3.87
CA GLY A 92 -5.87 -7.97 2.93
C GLY A 92 -5.28 -6.64 2.49
N ARG A 93 -3.95 -6.51 2.46
CA ARG A 93 -3.25 -5.34 1.91
C ARG A 93 -2.20 -5.76 0.90
N THR A 94 -1.99 -4.97 -0.14
CA THR A 94 -0.86 -5.14 -1.06
C THR A 94 0.44 -4.72 -0.37
N GLY A 95 1.55 -5.41 -0.66
CA GLY A 95 2.87 -4.98 -0.19
C GLY A 95 3.36 -3.71 -0.90
N LEU A 96 4.14 -2.86 -0.22
CA LEU A 96 4.65 -1.60 -0.80
C LEU A 96 5.48 -1.79 -2.07
N ASN A 97 6.16 -2.92 -2.20
CA ASN A 97 6.96 -3.28 -3.37
C ASN A 97 6.11 -3.63 -4.62
N THR A 98 4.78 -3.73 -4.50
CA THR A 98 3.88 -4.01 -5.62
C THR A 98 3.52 -2.75 -6.41
N ASN A 99 3.93 -1.57 -5.95
CA ASN A 99 3.54 -0.26 -6.50
C ASN A 99 2.01 -0.06 -6.56
N GLN A 100 1.28 -0.80 -5.73
CA GLN A 100 -0.16 -0.71 -5.51
C GLN A 100 -0.39 -0.46 -4.03
N LEU A 101 -1.26 0.51 -3.73
CA LEU A 101 -1.66 0.82 -2.38
C LEU A 101 -3.15 0.51 -2.22
N PHE A 102 -3.42 -0.75 -1.90
CA PHE A 102 -4.77 -1.27 -1.80
C PHE A 102 -4.93 -2.07 -0.50
N MET A 103 -6.03 -1.81 0.20
CA MET A 103 -6.44 -2.59 1.35
C MET A 103 -7.94 -2.81 1.30
N ASP A 104 -8.37 -4.04 1.57
CA ASP A 104 -9.79 -4.39 1.55
C ASP A 104 -10.16 -5.37 2.67
N ASN A 105 -11.43 -5.31 3.08
CA ASN A 105 -12.02 -6.19 4.06
C ASN A 105 -12.77 -7.32 3.36
N GLN A 106 -12.35 -8.55 3.59
CA GLN A 106 -12.95 -9.73 3.00
C GLN A 106 -13.79 -10.45 4.05
N ARG A 107 -15.02 -10.80 3.68
CA ARG A 107 -15.90 -11.65 4.51
C ARG A 107 -16.03 -13.01 3.88
N LEU A 108 -16.07 -14.04 4.72
CA LEU A 108 -16.11 -15.41 4.25
C LEU A 108 -17.04 -16.31 5.04
N SER A 109 -17.46 -17.37 4.37
CA SER A 109 -18.10 -18.53 4.96
C SER A 109 -17.65 -19.81 4.26
N TYR A 110 -17.13 -20.77 5.01
CA TYR A 110 -16.66 -22.08 4.53
C TYR A 110 -17.47 -23.18 5.19
N LEU A 111 -18.07 -24.05 4.39
CA LEU A 111 -18.85 -25.20 4.85
C LEU A 111 -18.03 -26.48 4.69
N TRP A 112 -17.68 -27.06 5.84
CA TRP A 112 -16.94 -28.31 5.94
C TRP A 112 -17.88 -29.45 6.28
N ARG A 113 -17.72 -30.58 5.59
CA ARG A 113 -18.41 -31.84 5.87
C ARG A 113 -17.43 -32.84 6.47
N VAL A 114 -17.85 -33.54 7.51
CA VAL A 114 -17.08 -34.62 8.14
C VAL A 114 -17.13 -35.85 7.23
N THR A 115 -15.97 -36.44 6.97
CA THR A 115 -15.87 -37.66 6.17
C THR A 115 -16.59 -38.83 6.85
N PRO A 116 -17.09 -39.84 6.09
CA PRO A 116 -17.87 -40.95 6.66
C PRO A 116 -17.14 -41.74 7.77
N ASP A 117 -15.81 -41.79 7.73
CA ASP A 117 -14.98 -42.44 8.75
C ASP A 117 -14.80 -41.61 10.03
N HIS A 118 -15.34 -40.39 10.07
CA HIS A 118 -15.23 -39.41 11.15
C HIS A 118 -13.79 -39.04 11.54
N ARG A 119 -12.85 -39.13 10.58
CA ARG A 119 -11.42 -38.81 10.81
C ARG A 119 -10.98 -37.49 10.18
N SER A 120 -11.67 -37.01 9.16
CA SER A 120 -11.27 -35.84 8.38
C SER A 120 -12.46 -34.96 7.99
N LEU A 121 -12.17 -33.96 7.16
CA LEU A 121 -13.13 -33.04 6.57
C LEU A 121 -12.95 -32.97 5.05
N GLU A 122 -14.01 -32.58 4.38
CA GLU A 122 -14.01 -32.12 2.99
C GLU A 122 -14.75 -30.77 2.90
N LEU A 123 -14.28 -29.90 2.00
CA LEU A 123 -14.85 -28.59 1.74
C LEU A 123 -15.94 -28.72 0.68
N VAL A 124 -17.19 -28.42 1.08
CA VAL A 124 -18.37 -28.55 0.20
C VAL A 124 -18.74 -27.21 -0.43
N HIS A 125 -18.57 -26.13 0.33
CA HIS A 125 -18.86 -24.79 -0.18
C HIS A 125 -17.99 -23.73 0.46
N PHE A 126 -17.60 -22.72 -0.30
CA PHE A 126 -17.19 -21.46 0.29
C PHE A 126 -17.82 -20.27 -0.43
N HIS A 127 -17.98 -19.19 0.34
CA HIS A 127 -18.38 -17.89 -0.18
C HIS A 127 -17.41 -16.83 0.33
N MET A 128 -16.95 -15.97 -0.56
CA MET A 128 -16.19 -14.75 -0.26
C MET A 128 -16.97 -13.55 -0.78
N SER A 129 -16.95 -12.46 -0.02
CA SER A 129 -17.63 -11.22 -0.43
C SER A 129 -16.93 -10.00 0.14
N ASN A 130 -16.90 -8.94 -0.66
CA ASN A 130 -16.48 -7.63 -0.21
C ASN A 130 -17.72 -6.94 0.41
N PRO A 131 -17.56 -6.15 1.48
CA PRO A 131 -18.63 -5.28 1.95
C PRO A 131 -18.93 -4.23 0.88
N ILE A 132 -20.15 -4.24 0.34
CA ILE A 132 -20.63 -3.14 -0.51
C ILE A 132 -20.98 -1.97 0.39
N THR A 133 -20.45 -0.79 0.08
CA THR A 133 -21.00 0.46 0.57
C THR A 133 -21.99 0.96 -0.47
N ILE A 134 -23.27 0.94 -0.13
CA ILE A 134 -24.28 1.64 -0.92
C ILE A 134 -24.07 3.12 -0.62
N PRO A 135 -23.68 3.95 -1.60
CA PRO A 135 -23.71 5.38 -1.39
C PRO A 135 -25.14 5.78 -1.06
N SER A 136 -25.36 6.67 -0.07
CA SER A 136 -26.64 7.38 0.01
C SER A 136 -26.90 8.08 -1.33
N GLU A 137 -28.17 8.38 -1.67
CA GLU A 137 -28.53 8.99 -2.97
C GLU A 137 -27.74 10.26 -3.34
N ASP A 138 -27.09 10.90 -2.35
CA ASP A 138 -26.24 12.09 -2.50
C ASP A 138 -24.73 11.81 -2.66
N GLN A 139 -24.25 10.58 -2.46
CA GLN A 139 -22.84 10.20 -2.65
C GLN A 139 -22.66 9.45 -3.97
N LYS A 140 -21.81 9.96 -4.87
CA LYS A 140 -21.51 9.31 -6.16
C LYS A 140 -20.23 8.47 -6.16
N TYR A 141 -19.53 8.37 -5.02
CA TYR A 141 -18.25 7.68 -4.89
C TYR A 141 -18.30 6.60 -3.81
N PRO A 142 -17.66 5.43 -4.01
CA PRO A 142 -17.53 4.40 -2.99
C PRO A 142 -16.47 4.83 -1.96
N VAL A 143 -16.90 5.62 -0.98
CA VAL A 143 -16.06 6.27 0.03
C VAL A 143 -15.25 5.25 0.86
N TYR A 144 -15.70 4.00 1.01
CA TYR A 144 -15.11 3.01 1.93
C TYR A 144 -13.89 2.23 1.42
N ALA A 145 -13.84 1.83 0.14
CA ALA A 145 -12.62 1.24 -0.44
C ALA A 145 -11.47 2.25 -0.44
N GLY A 146 -11.81 3.53 -0.64
CA GLY A 146 -10.92 4.67 -0.42
C GLY A 146 -10.49 4.83 1.03
N HIS A 147 -11.39 4.63 2.01
CA HIS A 147 -11.02 4.68 3.44
C HIS A 147 -9.98 3.65 3.83
N TYR A 148 -10.14 2.38 3.46
CA TYR A 148 -9.11 1.38 3.79
C TYR A 148 -7.79 1.66 3.08
N SER A 149 -7.82 2.06 1.82
CA SER A 149 -6.59 2.43 1.11
C SER A 149 -5.96 3.70 1.71
N PHE A 150 -6.74 4.66 2.19
CA PHE A 150 -6.28 5.87 2.86
C PHE A 150 -5.74 5.59 4.27
N ASP A 151 -6.41 4.75 5.07
CA ASP A 151 -5.92 4.29 6.36
C ASP A 151 -4.63 3.49 6.19
N TYR A 152 -4.52 2.70 5.11
CA TYR A 152 -3.28 2.02 4.76
C TYR A 152 -2.17 3.02 4.42
N LEU A 153 -2.46 4.04 3.61
CA LEU A 153 -1.54 5.15 3.33
C LEU A 153 -1.07 5.83 4.61
N LEU A 154 -2.00 6.18 5.51
CA LEU A 154 -1.69 6.79 6.80
C LEU A 154 -0.83 5.85 7.67
N SER A 155 -1.10 4.55 7.69
CA SER A 155 -0.27 3.60 8.46
C SER A 155 1.15 3.47 7.91
N VAL A 156 1.29 3.49 6.58
CA VAL A 156 2.60 3.47 5.91
C VAL A 156 3.35 4.77 6.18
N LEU A 157 2.63 5.89 6.13
CA LEU A 157 3.14 7.20 6.53
C LEU A 157 3.62 7.16 7.98
N GLU A 158 2.79 6.74 8.92
CA GLU A 158 3.13 6.61 10.34
C GLU A 158 4.34 5.69 10.57
N GLU A 159 4.42 4.56 9.89
CA GLU A 159 5.55 3.63 9.99
C GLU A 159 6.85 4.23 9.40
N THR A 160 6.74 4.94 8.28
CA THR A 160 7.86 5.67 7.66
C THR A 160 8.31 6.84 8.54
N LEU A 161 7.36 7.55 9.15
CA LEU A 161 7.54 8.66 10.08
C LEU A 161 8.09 8.21 11.45
N ALA A 162 7.78 6.98 11.88
CA ALA A 162 8.29 6.44 13.14
C ALA A 162 9.82 6.27 13.14
N GLY A 163 10.45 6.27 11.96
CA GLY A 163 11.92 6.29 11.78
C GLY A 163 12.50 7.62 11.29
N SER A 164 11.68 8.57 10.82
CA SER A 164 12.12 9.86 10.27
C SER A 164 11.40 11.03 10.97
N THR A 165 12.16 11.97 11.52
CA THR A 165 11.62 13.19 12.17
C THR A 165 10.98 14.18 11.19
N ILE A 166 10.99 13.88 9.89
CA ILE A 166 10.55 14.78 8.81
C ILE A 166 9.43 14.11 8.02
N ALA A 167 8.28 14.78 7.91
CA ALA A 167 7.14 14.24 7.20
C ALA A 167 7.24 14.33 5.67
N PRO A 168 6.83 13.28 4.94
CA PRO A 168 6.78 13.32 3.49
C PRO A 168 5.68 14.27 2.99
N LEU A 169 5.94 14.92 1.85
CA LEU A 169 4.97 15.79 1.20
C LEU A 169 4.01 14.96 0.33
N LEU A 170 2.72 15.28 0.41
CA LEU A 170 1.74 14.80 -0.55
C LEU A 170 1.55 15.86 -1.64
N LEU A 171 2.10 15.60 -2.82
CA LEU A 171 2.12 16.53 -3.95
C LEU A 171 1.27 15.99 -5.09
N GLN A 172 0.32 16.80 -5.58
CA GLN A 172 -0.50 16.41 -6.73
C GLN A 172 0.19 16.82 -8.04
N GLY A 173 0.38 15.87 -8.96
CA GLY A 173 0.91 16.09 -10.31
C GLY A 173 -0.13 16.67 -11.29
N ASN A 174 0.32 17.05 -12.48
CA ASN A 174 -0.54 17.63 -13.54
C ASN A 174 -1.63 16.67 -14.05
N ASP A 175 -1.38 15.37 -13.97
CA ASP A 175 -2.30 14.29 -14.35
C ASP A 175 -3.25 13.90 -13.22
N GLN A 176 -3.32 14.70 -12.15
CA GLN A 176 -4.05 14.42 -10.91
C GLN A 176 -3.50 13.25 -10.08
N SER A 177 -2.34 12.68 -10.44
CA SER A 177 -1.68 11.68 -9.60
C SER A 177 -1.22 12.30 -8.28
N LEU A 178 -1.24 11.52 -7.20
CA LEU A 178 -0.71 11.92 -5.90
C LEU A 178 0.66 11.27 -5.70
N HIS A 179 1.67 12.11 -5.52
CA HIS A 179 3.04 11.71 -5.23
C HIS A 179 3.33 11.94 -3.75
N LEU A 180 3.87 10.91 -3.11
CA LEU A 180 4.31 10.99 -1.73
C LEU A 180 5.83 11.08 -1.72
N VAL A 181 6.36 12.26 -1.37
CA VAL A 181 7.77 12.62 -1.60
C VAL A 181 8.44 12.94 -0.25
N PRO A 182 9.34 12.07 0.25
CA PRO A 182 10.17 12.39 1.40
C PRO A 182 11.10 13.59 1.08
N PRO A 183 11.17 14.63 1.94
CA PRO A 183 12.12 15.72 1.74
C PRO A 183 13.57 15.29 1.61
N THR A 184 13.94 14.16 2.22
CA THR A 184 15.29 13.58 2.14
C THR A 184 15.68 13.18 0.72
N ASP A 185 14.70 12.89 -0.14
CA ASP A 185 14.93 12.41 -1.50
C ASP A 185 15.05 13.58 -2.50
N ILE A 186 14.67 14.79 -2.08
CA ILE A 186 14.70 16.00 -2.93
C ILE A 186 16.07 16.65 -2.85
N LEU A 187 16.76 16.70 -4.00
CA LEU A 187 18.07 17.36 -4.13
C LEU A 187 17.91 18.88 -4.28
N TYR A 188 17.06 19.30 -5.22
CA TYR A 188 16.77 20.70 -5.48
C TYR A 188 15.44 20.90 -6.21
N LEU A 189 14.97 22.14 -6.21
CA LEU A 189 13.77 22.59 -6.89
C LEU A 189 14.15 23.56 -7.99
N GLU A 190 13.57 23.42 -9.17
CA GLU A 190 13.72 24.33 -10.30
C GLU A 190 12.38 24.94 -10.73
N ALA A 191 12.32 26.26 -10.83
CA ALA A 191 11.10 26.95 -11.23
C ALA A 191 10.92 26.94 -12.76
N GLN A 192 9.77 26.44 -13.21
CA GLN A 192 9.34 26.42 -14.61
C GLN A 192 8.03 27.22 -14.75
N GLY A 193 8.14 28.55 -14.70
CA GLY A 193 6.99 29.45 -14.75
C GLY A 193 6.11 29.34 -13.50
N LYS A 194 4.90 28.77 -13.66
CA LYS A 194 3.97 28.50 -12.54
C LYS A 194 4.13 27.10 -11.93
N MET A 195 4.98 26.29 -12.54
CA MET A 195 5.28 24.92 -12.15
C MET A 195 6.65 24.88 -11.46
N THR A 196 6.90 23.81 -10.73
CA THR A 196 8.22 23.53 -10.17
C THR A 196 8.61 22.11 -10.49
N ASP A 197 9.83 21.94 -10.96
CA ASP A 197 10.46 20.65 -11.16
C ASP A 197 11.23 20.26 -9.89
N LEU A 198 10.84 19.16 -9.26
CA LEU A 198 11.51 18.58 -8.10
C LEU A 198 12.50 17.55 -8.60
N HIS A 199 13.79 17.86 -8.46
CA HIS A 199 14.86 16.94 -8.82
C HIS A 199 15.16 16.02 -7.64
N LEU A 200 14.88 14.73 -7.83
CA LEU A 200 15.10 13.65 -6.87
C LEU A 200 16.35 12.85 -7.27
N GLU A 201 16.80 11.93 -6.41
CA GLU A 201 17.85 10.99 -6.80
C GLU A 201 17.36 10.06 -7.94
N GLY A 202 17.90 10.24 -9.14
CA GLY A 202 17.63 9.38 -10.30
C GLY A 202 16.33 9.68 -11.09
N ASN A 203 15.50 10.62 -10.64
CA ASN A 203 14.30 11.05 -11.38
C ASN A 203 13.89 12.50 -11.03
N HIS A 204 12.87 13.04 -11.70
CA HIS A 204 12.30 14.35 -11.38
C HIS A 204 10.77 14.33 -11.48
N LEU A 205 10.11 15.23 -10.74
CA LEU A 205 8.64 15.37 -10.71
C LEU A 205 8.23 16.83 -10.97
N ILE A 206 7.35 17.04 -11.94
CA ILE A 206 6.81 18.38 -12.25
C ILE A 206 5.51 18.60 -11.48
N ILE A 207 5.53 19.58 -10.59
CA ILE A 207 4.42 19.90 -9.69
C ILE A 207 3.75 21.24 -10.07
N PRO A 208 2.41 21.30 -10.19
CA PRO A 208 1.61 22.51 -10.51
C PRO A 208 1.54 23.57 -9.43
N HIS A 209 2.63 23.76 -8.70
CA HIS A 209 2.75 24.76 -7.65
C HIS A 209 3.99 25.61 -7.89
N GLY A 210 3.89 26.88 -7.50
CA GLY A 210 5.02 27.79 -7.59
C GLY A 210 6.13 27.38 -6.61
N ILE A 211 7.38 27.59 -6.98
CA ILE A 211 8.52 27.18 -6.15
C ILE A 211 8.53 27.83 -4.76
N THR A 212 7.92 29.01 -4.58
CA THR A 212 7.76 29.66 -3.27
C THR A 212 6.75 28.91 -2.40
N GLU A 213 5.66 28.44 -3.00
CA GLU A 213 4.60 27.70 -2.32
C GLU A 213 5.09 26.31 -1.88
N LEU A 214 5.83 25.63 -2.75
CA LEU A 214 6.43 24.33 -2.40
C LEU A 214 7.52 24.47 -1.35
N LEU A 215 8.36 25.52 -1.44
CA LEU A 215 9.39 25.74 -0.44
C LEU A 215 8.81 26.00 0.96
N ALA A 216 7.62 26.58 1.07
CA ALA A 216 6.94 26.78 2.36
C ALA A 216 6.42 25.48 2.99
N GLN A 217 6.31 24.39 2.23
CA GLN A 217 5.92 23.06 2.71
C GLN A 217 7.13 22.18 3.05
N LEU A 218 8.34 22.62 2.68
CA LEU A 218 9.57 21.88 2.92
C LEU A 218 10.24 22.29 4.24
N PRO A 219 11.05 21.41 4.84
CA PRO A 219 11.81 21.75 6.03
C PRO A 219 12.76 22.93 5.82
N ASP A 220 13.13 23.60 6.91
CA ASP A 220 14.07 24.74 6.90
C ASP A 220 15.48 24.40 6.37
N SER A 221 15.79 23.11 6.21
CA SER A 221 16.99 22.63 5.53
C SER A 221 17.01 22.94 4.03
N PHE A 222 15.87 23.33 3.43
CA PHE A 222 15.80 23.78 2.04
C PHE A 222 16.07 25.28 1.93
N ILE A 223 17.12 25.61 1.18
CA ILE A 223 17.63 26.97 1.09
C ILE A 223 17.33 27.52 -0.29
N ARG A 224 16.69 28.68 -0.35
CA ARG A 224 16.53 29.40 -1.61
C ARG A 224 17.85 30.02 -2.06
N ILE A 225 18.32 29.68 -3.25
CA ILE A 225 19.63 30.13 -3.77
C ILE A 225 19.52 31.07 -4.98
N HIS A 226 18.41 31.01 -5.70
CA HIS A 226 18.13 31.82 -6.88
C HIS A 226 16.63 32.08 -7.02
N ARG A 227 16.21 33.02 -7.88
CA ARG A 227 14.78 33.21 -8.18
C ARG A 227 14.13 31.96 -8.79
N SER A 228 14.93 31.05 -9.34
CA SER A 228 14.47 29.80 -9.96
C SER A 228 14.94 28.54 -9.23
N TYR A 229 15.76 28.65 -8.18
CA TYR A 229 16.35 27.46 -7.54
C TYR A 229 16.28 27.51 -6.01
N ALA A 230 15.89 26.40 -5.41
CA ALA A 230 16.06 26.09 -3.99
C ALA A 230 16.74 24.73 -3.86
N VAL A 231 17.54 24.49 -2.81
CA VAL A 231 18.37 23.30 -2.68
C VAL A 231 18.25 22.70 -1.28
N SER A 232 18.29 21.37 -1.17
CA SER A 232 18.49 20.70 0.11
C SER A 232 19.93 20.96 0.60
N ALA A 233 20.09 21.47 1.82
CA ALA A 233 21.41 21.69 2.40
C ALA A 233 22.24 20.39 2.47
N ALA A 234 21.59 19.25 2.68
CA ALA A 234 22.25 17.94 2.73
C ALA A 234 22.81 17.49 1.37
N ALA A 235 22.29 18.01 0.27
CA ALA A 235 22.75 17.70 -1.08
C ALA A 235 23.93 18.57 -1.53
N VAL A 236 24.32 19.60 -0.75
CA VAL A 236 25.35 20.57 -1.14
C VAL A 236 26.75 20.01 -0.90
N SER A 237 27.58 20.00 -1.96
CA SER A 237 28.99 19.64 -1.88
C SER A 237 29.91 20.86 -1.71
N SER A 238 29.67 21.92 -2.48
CA SER A 238 30.49 23.15 -2.41
C SER A 238 29.72 24.40 -2.83
N LEU A 239 30.17 25.56 -2.33
CA LEU A 239 29.63 26.87 -2.68
C LEU A 239 30.78 27.80 -3.08
N THR A 240 30.72 28.32 -4.30
CA THR A 240 31.60 29.38 -4.80
C THR A 240 30.89 30.74 -4.76
N ALA A 241 31.46 31.76 -5.40
CA ALA A 241 30.83 33.07 -5.45
C ALA A 241 29.47 33.04 -6.16
N ASP A 242 29.37 32.42 -7.34
CA ASP A 242 28.18 32.41 -8.20
C ASP A 242 27.58 31.03 -8.44
N THR A 243 28.24 29.96 -8.02
CA THR A 243 27.79 28.59 -8.30
C THR A 243 27.79 27.75 -7.03
N LEU A 244 26.69 27.01 -6.84
CA LEU A 244 26.56 25.96 -5.83
C LEU A 244 26.65 24.61 -6.55
N THR A 245 27.45 23.69 -6.01
CA THR A 245 27.64 22.34 -6.57
C THR A 245 27.06 21.31 -5.61
N LEU A 246 26.27 20.38 -6.14
CA LEU A 246 25.69 19.27 -5.39
C LEU A 246 26.64 18.07 -5.30
N ILE A 247 26.32 17.09 -4.46
CA ILE A 247 27.12 15.85 -4.26
C ILE A 247 27.22 15.02 -5.56
N ASP A 248 26.19 15.05 -6.40
CA ASP A 248 26.17 14.38 -7.72
C ASP A 248 26.97 15.14 -8.81
N GLY A 249 27.53 16.31 -8.48
CA GLY A 249 28.26 17.18 -9.41
C GLY A 249 27.40 18.20 -10.15
N THR A 250 26.08 18.23 -9.94
CA THR A 250 25.18 19.23 -10.54
C THR A 250 25.54 20.64 -10.07
N GLN A 251 25.59 21.60 -11.01
CA GLN A 251 25.96 23.00 -10.74
C GLN A 251 24.77 23.93 -10.93
N LEU A 252 24.41 24.67 -9.86
CA LEU A 252 23.27 25.58 -9.82
C LEU A 252 23.72 27.02 -9.60
N PRO A 253 23.15 28.00 -10.33
CA PRO A 253 23.53 29.41 -10.17
C PRO A 253 22.98 29.97 -8.86
N VAL A 254 23.80 30.78 -8.18
CA VAL A 254 23.44 31.50 -6.95
C VAL A 254 23.32 32.98 -7.25
N SER A 255 22.17 33.57 -6.89
CA SER A 255 21.95 34.99 -7.17
C SER A 255 22.88 35.86 -6.30
N ARG A 256 23.47 36.92 -6.89
CA ARG A 256 24.40 37.82 -6.19
C ARG A 256 23.82 38.40 -4.90
N ARG A 257 22.51 38.69 -4.89
CA ARG A 257 21.80 39.25 -3.73
C ARG A 257 21.57 38.25 -2.60
N MET A 258 21.60 36.94 -2.89
CA MET A 258 21.29 35.88 -1.92
C MET A 258 22.53 35.22 -1.34
N ARG A 259 23.73 35.43 -1.92
CA ARG A 259 25.00 34.80 -1.51
C ARG A 259 25.23 34.78 0.00
N THR A 260 25.14 35.93 0.65
CA THR A 260 25.37 36.05 2.11
C THR A 260 24.33 35.26 2.90
N ALA A 261 23.06 35.33 2.50
CA ALA A 261 21.97 34.61 3.16
C ALA A 261 22.11 33.08 2.99
N VAL A 262 22.45 32.62 1.77
CA VAL A 262 22.69 31.20 1.48
C VAL A 262 23.84 30.66 2.33
N ARG A 263 24.95 31.40 2.40
CA ARG A 263 26.11 31.00 3.21
C ARG A 263 25.76 30.87 4.69
N HIS A 264 25.03 31.85 5.24
CA HIS A 264 24.59 31.78 6.64
C HIS A 264 23.63 30.60 6.87
N ALA A 265 22.65 30.41 5.98
CA ALA A 265 21.69 29.30 6.11
C ALA A 265 22.39 27.93 6.09
N LEU A 266 23.37 27.73 5.20
CA LEU A 266 24.14 26.48 5.16
C LEU A 266 24.90 26.22 6.45
N ILE A 267 25.55 27.25 7.02
CA ILE A 267 26.27 27.12 8.30
C ILE A 267 25.30 26.77 9.42
N THR A 268 24.16 27.46 9.52
CA THR A 268 23.15 27.19 10.55
C THR A 268 22.59 25.77 10.47
N VAL A 269 22.32 25.27 9.26
CA VAL A 269 21.83 23.90 9.08
C VAL A 269 22.90 22.87 9.46
N LEU A 270 24.17 23.09 9.11
CA LEU A 270 25.27 22.20 9.47
C LEU A 270 25.50 22.17 10.99
N ASP A 271 25.45 23.31 11.67
CA ASP A 271 25.60 23.39 13.13
C ASP A 271 24.46 22.64 13.84
N ALA A 272 23.25 22.64 13.28
CA ALA A 272 22.11 21.91 13.82
C ALA A 272 22.19 20.38 13.61
N ILE A 273 23.03 19.90 12.70
CA ILE A 273 23.23 18.47 12.41
C ILE A 273 24.38 17.87 13.27
N VAL A 274 25.31 18.70 13.74
CA VAL A 274 26.51 18.28 14.50
C VAL A 274 26.27 18.24 16.03
N LEU A 275 25.12 18.74 16.51
CA LEU A 275 24.68 18.70 17.91
C LEU A 275 23.70 17.54 18.16
#